data_AF-A0A2S8WTD6-F1
#
_entry.id   AF-A0A2S8WTD6-F1
#
_cell.length_a   1.000
_cell.length_b   1.000
_cell.length_c   1.000
_cell.angle_alpha   90.00
_cell.angle_beta   90.00
_cell.angle_gamma   90.00
#
_symmetry.space_group_name_H-M   'P 1'
#
loop_
_entity.id
_entity.type
_entity.pdbx_description
1 polymer ?
#
loop_
_entity_poly.entity_id
_entity_poly.type
_entity_poly.pdbx_seq_one_letter_code
_entity_poly.pdbx_strand_id
1 'polypeptide(L)'
;MKKTLGITGILLLAAGVLTGCASANVDAVPPVEPEKHDQPVTKDCVAGFEGLWNSTPVDGNTHGLPQQTVTVLTDSGKIIEAHDRKLDKAGKPEDLGITYTVKQDKSWPKKSVLVIDTSNDKILETFPVPTDMPICE
;
A
#
# COMPACT_ATOMS: atom_id res chain seq x y z
N MET A 1 41.20 66.37 19.09
CA MET A 1 42.21 65.81 20.02
C MET A 1 42.50 64.38 19.61
N LYS A 2 43.74 64.11 19.22
CA LYS A 2 44.25 62.79 18.85
C LYS A 2 44.59 62.02 20.14
N LYS A 3 44.21 60.74 20.22
CA LYS A 3 44.84 59.78 21.15
C LYS A 3 45.34 58.60 20.34
N THR A 4 46.65 58.44 20.39
CA THR A 4 47.50 57.41 19.81
C THR A 4 47.70 56.23 20.78
N LEU A 5 48.33 55.17 20.26
CA LEU A 5 48.87 53.95 20.91
C LEU A 5 47.83 52.86 21.24
N GLY A 6 48.03 51.58 20.93
CA GLY A 6 49.16 50.86 20.34
C GLY A 6 49.00 49.34 20.61
N ILE A 7 49.41 48.52 19.64
CA ILE A 7 50.02 47.16 19.69
C ILE A 7 49.59 46.28 20.89
N THR A 8 49.04 45.07 20.69
CA THR A 8 49.80 43.80 20.71
C THR A 8 48.89 42.66 20.28
N GLY A 9 49.36 41.80 19.38
CA GLY A 9 48.66 40.59 18.98
C GLY A 9 48.70 39.50 20.06
N ILE A 10 47.62 38.74 20.16
CA ILE A 10 47.61 37.41 20.77
C ILE A 10 46.76 36.53 19.85
N LEU A 11 47.42 35.59 19.16
CA LEU A 11 46.78 34.40 18.62
C LEU A 11 46.24 33.59 19.79
N LEU A 12 44.92 33.42 19.88
CA LEU A 12 44.29 32.42 20.73
C LEU A 12 43.57 31.42 19.82
N LEU A 13 44.24 30.30 19.57
CA LEU A 13 43.61 29.06 19.14
C LEU A 13 42.71 28.57 20.27
N ALA A 14 41.43 28.87 20.19
CA ALA A 14 40.42 28.27 21.06
C ALA A 14 39.68 27.18 20.28
N ALA A 15 40.01 25.93 20.58
CA ALA A 15 39.25 24.76 20.20
C ALA A 15 37.86 24.84 20.86
N GLY A 16 36.86 25.26 20.09
CA GLY A 16 35.46 25.22 20.48
C GLY A 16 34.91 23.81 20.29
N VAL A 17 34.84 23.04 21.37
CA VAL A 17 34.04 21.82 21.44
C VAL A 17 32.57 22.22 21.34
N LEU A 18 31.96 22.01 20.17
CA LEU A 18 30.52 22.10 19.99
C LEU A 18 29.88 20.90 20.68
N THR A 19 29.47 21.09 21.94
CA THR A 19 28.48 20.26 22.62
C THR A 19 27.10 20.74 22.18
N GLY A 20 26.39 19.92 21.40
CA GLY A 20 25.03 20.24 20.96
C GLY A 20 24.41 19.11 20.15
N CYS A 21 23.21 18.71 20.57
CA CYS A 21 22.35 17.65 20.07
C CYS A 21 22.73 16.23 20.52
N ALA A 22 22.17 15.86 21.69
CA ALA A 22 21.92 14.47 22.02
C ALA A 22 21.08 13.86 20.89
N SER A 23 21.73 13.03 20.07
CA SER A 23 21.04 12.17 19.13
C SER A 23 20.22 11.18 19.95
N ALA A 24 18.89 11.30 19.88
CA ALA A 24 18.03 10.19 20.24
C ALA A 24 18.52 8.97 19.44
N ASN A 25 18.74 7.85 20.14
CA ASN A 25 19.01 6.58 19.49
C ASN A 25 17.81 6.28 18.59
N VAL A 26 17.96 6.53 17.29
CA VAL A 26 17.12 5.89 16.28
C VAL A 26 17.53 4.43 16.32
N ASP A 27 16.72 3.60 16.99
CA ASP A 27 16.81 2.16 16.82
C ASP A 27 16.82 1.91 15.32
N ALA A 28 17.94 1.35 14.83
CA ALA A 28 18.12 1.06 13.43
C ALA A 28 16.98 0.15 13.00
N VAL A 29 16.04 0.68 12.21
CA VAL A 29 15.07 -0.15 11.50
C VAL A 29 15.90 -1.07 10.61
N PRO A 30 15.85 -2.40 10.81
CA PRO A 30 16.58 -3.30 9.93
C PRO A 30 16.12 -3.05 8.50
N PRO A 31 17.04 -3.03 7.51
CA PRO A 31 16.66 -2.85 6.12
C PRO A 31 15.63 -3.93 5.77
N VAL A 32 14.46 -3.49 5.32
CA VAL A 32 13.45 -4.37 4.73
C VAL A 32 14.08 -4.93 3.46
N GLU A 33 14.61 -6.15 3.55
CA GLU A 33 15.03 -6.90 2.38
C GLU A 33 13.77 -7.11 1.52
N PRO A 34 13.76 -6.69 0.24
CA PRO A 34 12.60 -6.93 -0.60
C PRO A 34 12.34 -8.44 -0.61
N GLU A 35 11.14 -8.85 -0.19
CA GLU A 35 10.74 -10.26 -0.29
C GLU A 35 10.95 -10.67 -1.76
N LYS A 36 11.86 -11.62 -1.96
CA LYS A 36 12.16 -12.17 -3.27
C LYS A 36 10.93 -12.96 -3.68
N HIS A 37 10.00 -12.31 -4.38
CA HIS A 37 8.88 -12.97 -5.02
C HIS A 37 9.45 -13.90 -6.11
N ASP A 38 9.70 -15.16 -5.75
CA ASP A 38 10.16 -16.23 -6.65
C ASP A 38 9.03 -16.72 -7.58
N GLN A 39 7.90 -16.02 -7.64
CA GLN A 39 6.83 -16.29 -8.59
C GLN A 39 7.26 -15.76 -9.97
N PRO A 40 7.34 -16.60 -11.01
CA PRO A 40 7.53 -16.10 -12.36
C PRO A 40 6.39 -15.14 -12.66
N VAL A 41 6.71 -13.87 -12.96
CA VAL A 41 5.73 -12.93 -13.50
C VAL A 41 5.29 -13.50 -14.84
N THR A 42 4.18 -14.24 -14.85
CA THR A 42 3.52 -14.70 -16.06
C THR A 42 3.05 -13.45 -16.77
N LYS A 43 3.78 -13.00 -17.79
CA LYS A 43 3.54 -11.74 -18.50
C LYS A 43 2.20 -11.68 -19.25
N ASP A 44 1.39 -12.72 -19.16
CA ASP A 44 0.27 -12.97 -20.05
C ASP A 44 -1.08 -13.08 -19.32
N CYS A 45 -1.22 -12.62 -18.07
CA CYS A 45 -2.51 -12.59 -17.35
C CYS A 45 -2.68 -11.38 -16.41
N VAL A 46 -3.93 -11.02 -16.10
CA VAL A 46 -4.29 -10.03 -15.08
C VAL A 46 -4.19 -10.69 -13.71
N ALA A 47 -3.25 -10.20 -12.89
CA ALA A 47 -2.93 -10.78 -11.58
C ALA A 47 -3.76 -10.22 -10.41
N GLY A 48 -4.56 -9.18 -10.64
CA GLY A 48 -5.38 -8.55 -9.61
C GLY A 48 -5.95 -7.22 -10.09
N PHE A 49 -6.82 -6.64 -9.27
CA PHE A 49 -7.42 -5.33 -9.51
C PHE A 49 -7.10 -4.40 -8.35
N GLU A 50 -6.79 -3.15 -8.67
CA GLU A 50 -6.35 -2.17 -7.66
C GLU A 50 -7.29 -0.98 -7.65
N GLY A 51 -7.59 -0.45 -6.47
CA GLY A 51 -8.45 0.72 -6.32
C GLY A 51 -8.36 1.38 -4.96
N LEU A 52 -9.26 2.33 -4.68
CA LEU A 52 -9.30 2.97 -3.36
C LEU A 52 -9.74 1.99 -2.26
N TRP A 53 -10.46 0.94 -2.63
CA TRP A 53 -11.05 -0.04 -1.71
C TRP A 53 -10.03 -1.00 -1.08
N ASN A 54 -8.85 -1.20 -1.67
CA ASN A 54 -7.70 -1.93 -1.09
C ASN A 54 -6.49 -1.03 -0.81
N SER A 55 -6.64 0.29 -0.94
CA SER A 55 -5.58 1.24 -0.62
C SER A 55 -5.46 1.48 0.89
N THR A 56 -4.23 1.81 1.34
CA THR A 56 -3.95 2.40 2.66
C THR A 56 -3.77 3.91 2.51
N PRO A 57 -4.68 4.75 3.07
CA PRO A 57 -4.56 6.20 3.06
C PRO A 57 -3.30 6.69 3.79
N VAL A 58 -2.71 7.80 3.33
CA VAL A 58 -1.47 8.36 3.89
C VAL A 58 -1.61 8.79 5.35
N ASP A 59 -2.79 9.26 5.74
CA ASP A 59 -3.13 9.64 7.12
C ASP A 59 -3.58 8.45 7.98
N GLY A 60 -3.65 7.25 7.40
CA GLY A 60 -4.17 6.03 8.03
C GLY A 60 -5.68 6.06 8.29
N ASN A 61 -6.40 7.07 7.81
CA ASN A 61 -7.83 7.20 8.07
C ASN A 61 -8.63 6.30 7.12
N THR A 62 -9.13 5.19 7.66
CA THR A 62 -9.89 4.19 6.90
C THR A 62 -11.39 4.38 7.01
N HIS A 63 -11.85 5.51 7.57
CA HIS A 63 -13.27 5.80 7.71
C HIS A 63 -13.96 5.81 6.35
N GLY A 64 -15.04 5.02 6.23
CA GLY A 64 -15.82 4.92 5.00
C GLY A 64 -15.24 3.95 3.95
N LEU A 65 -14.09 3.31 4.22
CA LEU A 65 -13.55 2.25 3.38
C LEU A 65 -14.12 0.87 3.80
N PRO A 66 -14.37 -0.03 2.84
CA PRO A 66 -14.95 -1.35 3.11
C PRO A 66 -13.95 -2.24 3.84
N GLN A 67 -14.29 -2.80 5.00
CA GLN A 67 -13.33 -3.66 5.75
C GLN A 67 -12.87 -4.87 4.94
N GLN A 68 -13.80 -5.46 4.19
CA GLN A 68 -13.58 -6.63 3.36
C GLN A 68 -14.20 -6.41 1.99
N THR A 69 -13.48 -6.77 0.94
CA THR A 69 -14.01 -6.81 -0.42
C THR A 69 -13.71 -8.14 -1.08
N VAL A 70 -14.52 -8.48 -2.08
CA VAL A 70 -14.23 -9.58 -3.01
C VAL A 70 -14.31 -9.07 -4.43
N THR A 71 -13.44 -9.60 -5.29
CA THR A 71 -13.50 -9.39 -6.74
C THR A 71 -14.09 -10.63 -7.39
N VAL A 72 -15.20 -10.45 -8.09
CA VAL A 72 -16.02 -11.54 -8.63
C VAL A 72 -16.08 -11.47 -10.14
N LEU A 73 -15.80 -12.57 -10.84
CA LEU A 73 -16.07 -12.72 -12.26
C LEU A 73 -17.58 -12.81 -12.51
N THR A 74 -18.13 -11.92 -13.33
CA THR A 74 -19.58 -11.85 -13.54
C THR A 74 -20.15 -13.09 -14.21
N ASP A 75 -19.43 -13.65 -15.18
CA ASP A 75 -19.92 -14.78 -15.98
C ASP A 75 -19.99 -16.10 -15.20
N SER A 76 -19.09 -16.31 -14.23
CA SER A 76 -18.98 -17.57 -13.47
C SER A 76 -19.36 -17.43 -11.98
N GLY A 77 -19.36 -16.21 -11.44
CA GLY A 77 -19.52 -15.97 -10.01
C GLY A 77 -18.30 -16.37 -9.18
N LYS A 78 -17.19 -16.73 -9.82
CA LYS A 78 -15.93 -17.09 -9.14
C LYS A 78 -15.35 -15.85 -8.47
N ILE A 79 -15.00 -15.96 -7.19
CA ILE A 79 -14.16 -14.99 -6.49
C ILE A 79 -12.72 -15.24 -6.94
N ILE A 80 -12.08 -14.20 -7.47
CA ILE A 80 -10.68 -14.26 -7.96
C ILE A 80 -9.71 -13.52 -7.04
N GLU A 81 -10.23 -12.66 -6.17
CA GLU A 81 -9.46 -11.87 -5.23
C GLU A 81 -10.35 -11.55 -4.02
N ALA A 82 -9.74 -11.45 -2.85
CA ALA A 82 -10.41 -11.04 -1.64
C ALA A 82 -9.44 -10.20 -0.81
N HIS A 83 -9.92 -9.06 -0.33
CA HIS A 83 -9.13 -8.13 0.46
C HIS A 83 -9.74 -7.99 1.86
N ASP A 84 -8.92 -8.13 2.89
CA ASP A 84 -9.28 -7.85 4.28
C ASP A 84 -8.25 -6.89 4.86
N ARG A 85 -8.66 -5.64 5.06
CA ARG A 85 -7.78 -4.59 5.58
C ARG A 85 -7.22 -4.86 6.98
N LYS A 86 -7.86 -5.73 7.77
CA LYS A 86 -7.29 -6.13 9.07
C LYS A 86 -6.11 -7.07 8.90
N LEU A 87 -6.05 -7.80 7.79
CA LEU A 87 -5.03 -8.79 7.48
C LEU A 87 -4.02 -8.30 6.45
N ASP A 88 -4.35 -7.24 5.72
CA ASP A 88 -3.48 -6.59 4.74
C ASP A 88 -2.13 -6.25 5.38
N LYS A 89 -1.09 -6.82 4.78
CA LYS A 89 0.30 -6.64 5.16
C LYS A 89 1.06 -6.45 3.87
N ALA A 90 1.56 -5.23 3.66
CA ALA A 90 2.39 -4.89 2.51
C ALA A 90 3.45 -5.98 2.24
N GLY A 91 3.49 -6.47 1.00
CA GLY A 91 4.40 -7.51 0.53
C GLY A 91 3.90 -8.94 0.69
N LYS A 92 2.82 -9.21 1.43
CA LYS A 92 2.26 -10.56 1.58
C LYS A 92 1.07 -10.77 0.66
N PRO A 93 0.96 -11.93 -0.01
CA PRO A 93 -0.25 -12.28 -0.75
C PRO A 93 -1.43 -12.39 0.22
N GLU A 94 -2.55 -11.80 -0.14
CA GLU A 94 -3.78 -11.88 0.64
C GLU A 94 -4.38 -13.28 0.53
N ASP A 95 -4.91 -13.79 1.65
CA ASP A 95 -5.62 -15.07 1.69
C ASP A 95 -7.08 -14.84 1.25
N LEU A 96 -7.59 -15.72 0.40
CA LEU A 96 -9.00 -15.72 -0.03
C LEU A 96 -9.98 -16.10 1.10
N GLY A 97 -9.50 -16.32 2.34
CA GLY A 97 -10.22 -16.79 3.53
C GLY A 97 -11.45 -15.97 3.98
N ILE A 98 -11.91 -15.00 3.20
CA ILE A 98 -13.19 -14.31 3.40
C ILE A 98 -14.34 -15.25 2.99
N THR A 99 -15.18 -15.62 3.96
CA THR A 99 -16.40 -16.39 3.69
C THR A 99 -17.48 -15.45 3.13
N TYR A 100 -17.65 -15.43 1.81
CA TYR A 100 -18.69 -14.65 1.13
C TYR A 100 -19.47 -15.50 0.13
N THR A 101 -20.79 -15.38 0.13
CA THR A 101 -21.67 -16.10 -0.82
C THR A 101 -22.08 -15.16 -1.94
N VAL A 102 -21.55 -15.38 -3.14
CA VAL A 102 -21.87 -14.58 -4.32
C VAL A 102 -23.34 -14.79 -4.72
N LYS A 103 -24.12 -13.71 -4.70
CA LYS A 103 -25.48 -13.66 -5.24
C LYS A 103 -25.43 -13.19 -6.69
N GLN A 104 -25.25 -14.12 -7.63
CA GLN A 104 -25.20 -13.77 -9.05
C GLN A 104 -26.50 -13.08 -9.50
N ASP A 105 -26.36 -11.96 -10.21
CA ASP A 105 -27.44 -11.25 -10.87
C ASP A 105 -27.31 -11.35 -12.40
N LYS A 106 -28.42 -11.63 -13.08
CA LYS A 106 -28.48 -11.69 -14.54
C LYS A 106 -28.29 -10.32 -15.19
N SER A 107 -28.44 -9.22 -14.45
CA SER A 107 -28.21 -7.86 -14.95
C SER A 107 -26.74 -7.45 -14.93
N TRP A 108 -25.84 -8.26 -14.36
CA TRP A 108 -24.42 -7.94 -14.33
C TRP A 108 -23.82 -7.84 -15.74
N PRO A 109 -22.86 -6.92 -15.94
CA PRO A 109 -22.18 -6.80 -17.22
C PRO A 109 -21.38 -8.07 -17.49
N LYS A 110 -21.49 -8.62 -18.69
CA LYS A 110 -20.72 -9.79 -19.11
C LYS A 110 -19.23 -9.46 -19.20
N LYS A 111 -18.37 -10.48 -19.12
CA LYS A 111 -16.91 -10.35 -19.26
C LYS A 111 -16.33 -9.21 -18.40
N SER A 112 -16.79 -9.14 -17.16
CA SER A 112 -16.39 -8.09 -16.22
C SER A 112 -16.05 -8.72 -14.89
N VAL A 113 -15.35 -7.95 -14.06
CA VAL A 113 -15.26 -8.20 -12.63
C VAL A 113 -16.02 -7.15 -11.86
N LEU A 114 -16.56 -7.53 -10.71
CA LEU A 114 -17.18 -6.64 -9.75
C LEU A 114 -16.37 -6.65 -8.48
N VAL A 115 -16.06 -5.47 -7.94
CA VAL A 115 -15.55 -5.34 -6.57
C VAL A 115 -16.75 -5.10 -5.67
N ILE A 116 -16.94 -5.98 -4.69
CA ILE A 116 -18.12 -5.97 -3.80
C ILE A 116 -17.67 -5.78 -2.36
N ASP A 117 -18.30 -4.83 -1.65
CA ASP A 117 -18.23 -4.72 -0.20
C ASP A 117 -19.05 -5.84 0.43
N THR A 118 -18.38 -6.75 1.14
CA THR A 118 -19.02 -7.95 1.69
C THR A 118 -19.95 -7.65 2.87
N SER A 119 -19.85 -6.46 3.47
CA SER A 119 -20.67 -6.08 4.62
C SER A 119 -22.12 -5.72 4.25
N ASN A 120 -22.35 -5.32 3.00
CA ASN A 120 -23.61 -4.76 2.55
C ASN A 120 -24.00 -5.13 1.10
N ASP A 121 -23.26 -6.06 0.47
CA ASP A 121 -23.44 -6.51 -0.91
C ASP A 121 -23.36 -5.38 -1.97
N LYS A 122 -22.77 -4.23 -1.64
CA LYS A 122 -22.66 -3.10 -2.56
C LYS A 122 -21.54 -3.31 -3.56
N ILE A 123 -21.86 -3.19 -4.86
CA ILE A 123 -20.86 -3.08 -5.92
C ILE A 123 -20.18 -1.71 -5.78
N LEU A 124 -18.87 -1.74 -5.54
CA LEU A 124 -18.02 -0.55 -5.42
C LEU A 124 -17.52 -0.12 -6.79
N GLU A 125 -16.97 -1.07 -7.55
CA GLU A 125 -16.38 -0.85 -8.85
C GLU A 125 -16.67 -2.01 -9.81
N THR A 126 -16.52 -1.73 -11.10
CA THR A 126 -16.72 -2.68 -12.18
C THR A 126 -15.65 -2.47 -13.23
N PHE A 127 -14.90 -3.53 -13.56
CA PHE A 127 -13.85 -3.48 -14.56
C PHE A 127 -14.16 -4.44 -15.70
N PRO A 128 -14.03 -4.02 -16.97
CA PRO A 128 -14.09 -4.96 -18.09
C PRO A 128 -12.85 -5.86 -18.07
N VAL A 129 -13.03 -7.15 -18.33
CA VAL A 129 -11.92 -8.10 -18.52
C VAL A 129 -11.55 -8.12 -20.01
N PRO A 130 -10.31 -7.76 -20.38
CA PRO A 130 -9.86 -7.85 -21.77
C PRO A 130 -10.01 -9.29 -22.29
N THR A 131 -10.46 -9.45 -23.54
CA THR A 131 -10.70 -10.79 -24.10
C THR A 131 -9.40 -11.51 -24.47
N ASP A 132 -8.30 -10.77 -24.61
CA ASP A 132 -6.96 -11.21 -24.98
C ASP A 132 -6.03 -11.42 -23.77
N MET A 133 -6.50 -11.13 -22.55
CA MET A 133 -5.71 -11.28 -21.33
C MET A 133 -6.49 -12.08 -20.28
N PRO A 134 -6.15 -13.36 -20.04
CA PRO A 134 -6.79 -14.16 -18.99
C PRO A 134 -6.54 -13.59 -17.59
N ILE A 135 -7.37 -13.98 -16.61
CA ILE A 135 -7.09 -13.75 -15.19
C ILE A 135 -6.12 -14.84 -14.71
N CYS A 136 -5.13 -14.50 -13.89
CA CYS A 136 -4.24 -15.49 -13.29
C CYS A 136 -5.02 -16.40 -12.31
N GLU A 137 -4.71 -17.70 -12.29
CA GLU A 137 -5.33 -18.67 -11.37
C GLU A 137 -4.41 -19.08 -10.22
#